data_AF-A0A511MZ62-F1
#
_entry.id   AF-A0A511MZ62-F1
#
_cell.length_a   1.000
_cell.length_b   1.000
_cell.length_c   1.000
_cell.angle_alpha   90.00
_cell.angle_beta   90.00
_cell.angle_gamma   90.00
#
_symmetry.space_group_name_H-M   'P 1'
#
loop_
_entity.id
_entity.type
_entity.pdbx_description
1 polymer ?
#
loop_
_entity_poly.entity_id
_entity_poly.type
_entity_poly.pdbx_seq_one_letter_code
_entity_poly.pdbx_strand_id
1 'polypeptide(L)'
;MTVDSRTIGKMRFAGQDPKDGITYKTSGTVEVQDIVNVTANAGEVARAADGANWLGQVAHKDADGYATVRRGEVMVARRTGAISKGLQLLTGDGSGGLKAAASTTGVWCFVVDTWTENSQTYVCYYTA
;
A
#
# COMPACT_ATOMS: atom_id res chain seq x y z
N MET A 1 22.52 -37.40 -15.66
CA MET A 1 21.57 -37.23 -14.54
C MET A 1 20.96 -35.85 -14.66
N THR A 2 19.85 -35.75 -15.38
CA THR A 2 19.15 -34.48 -15.63
C THR A 2 18.29 -34.22 -14.41
N VAL A 3 18.62 -33.18 -13.63
CA VAL A 3 17.81 -32.79 -12.47
C VAL A 3 16.56 -32.14 -13.02
N ASP A 4 15.49 -32.91 -13.05
CA ASP A 4 14.16 -32.48 -13.46
C ASP A 4 13.61 -31.59 -12.34
N SER A 5 13.85 -30.29 -12.42
CA SER A 5 13.37 -29.33 -11.44
C SER A 5 11.86 -29.18 -11.59
N ARG A 6 11.10 -30.03 -10.91
CA ARG A 6 9.66 -29.87 -10.76
C ARG A 6 9.41 -28.67 -9.88
N THR A 7 9.05 -27.55 -10.47
CA THR A 7 8.59 -26.36 -9.76
C THR A 7 7.39 -26.76 -8.91
N ILE A 8 7.61 -26.94 -7.60
CA ILE A 8 6.54 -27.08 -6.62
C ILE A 8 5.72 -25.79 -6.72
N GLY A 9 4.45 -25.92 -7.08
CA GLY A 9 3.58 -24.80 -7.48
C GLY A 9 3.71 -23.60 -6.56
N LYS A 10 3.68 -22.40 -7.16
CA LYS A 10 3.67 -21.12 -6.42
C LYS A 10 2.57 -21.21 -5.36
N MET A 11 2.94 -21.15 -4.08
CA MET A 11 1.96 -21.03 -2.99
C MET A 11 1.19 -19.73 -3.24
N ARG A 12 -0.04 -19.88 -3.70
CA ARG A 12 -0.94 -18.79 -3.99
C ARG A 12 -1.91 -18.69 -2.82
N PHE A 13 -1.86 -17.60 -2.05
CA PHE A 13 -2.94 -17.31 -1.10
C PHE A 13 -4.20 -17.06 -1.92
N ALA A 14 -5.17 -17.98 -1.89
CA ALA A 14 -6.41 -17.91 -2.68
C ALA A 14 -6.21 -17.69 -4.20
N GLY A 15 -5.13 -18.19 -4.80
CA GLY A 15 -4.86 -18.00 -6.24
C GLY A 15 -4.02 -16.77 -6.60
N GLN A 16 -3.59 -15.97 -5.61
CA GLN A 16 -2.83 -14.74 -5.83
C GLN A 16 -1.35 -14.87 -5.43
N ASP A 17 -0.46 -14.25 -6.22
CA ASP A 17 0.98 -14.20 -5.95
C ASP A 17 1.28 -12.98 -5.06
N PRO A 18 1.58 -13.17 -3.75
CA PRO A 18 1.77 -12.05 -2.83
C PRO A 18 2.98 -11.17 -3.18
N LYS A 19 3.86 -11.62 -4.08
CA LYS A 19 5.00 -10.82 -4.57
C LYS A 19 4.57 -9.68 -5.47
N ASP A 20 3.51 -9.88 -6.27
CA ASP A 20 3.03 -8.87 -7.22
C ASP A 20 1.88 -8.01 -6.65
N GLY A 21 1.37 -8.39 -5.48
CA GLY A 21 0.28 -7.74 -4.76
C GLY A 21 -0.90 -8.68 -4.51
N ILE A 22 -1.86 -8.23 -3.70
CA ILE A 22 -3.10 -8.96 -3.39
C ILE A 22 -4.25 -8.20 -4.04
N THR A 23 -5.12 -8.90 -4.76
CA THR A 23 -6.28 -8.31 -5.43
C THR A 23 -7.44 -8.18 -4.46
N TYR A 24 -8.01 -6.98 -4.40
CA TYR A 24 -9.17 -6.61 -3.59
C TYR A 24 -10.27 -6.02 -4.48
N LYS A 25 -11.52 -6.14 -4.04
CA LYS A 25 -12.59 -5.32 -4.57
C LYS A 25 -12.40 -3.88 -4.06
N THR A 26 -12.62 -2.89 -4.92
CA THR A 26 -12.51 -1.47 -4.55
C THR A 26 -13.86 -0.80 -4.44
N SER A 27 -13.98 0.16 -3.53
CA SER A 27 -15.02 1.18 -3.65
C SER A 27 -14.70 2.13 -4.82
N GLY A 28 -15.73 2.67 -5.47
CA GLY A 28 -15.58 3.41 -6.74
C GLY A 28 -14.71 4.68 -6.68
N THR A 29 -14.33 5.14 -5.49
CA THR A 29 -13.49 6.33 -5.28
C THR A 29 -12.00 6.03 -5.25
N VAL A 30 -11.59 4.76 -5.24
CA VAL A 30 -10.17 4.35 -5.19
C VAL A 30 -9.53 4.45 -6.57
N GLU A 31 -8.35 5.06 -6.66
CA GLU A 31 -7.57 5.22 -7.89
C GLU A 31 -6.19 4.54 -7.77
N VAL A 32 -5.53 4.39 -8.92
CA VAL A 32 -4.14 3.90 -8.95
C VAL A 32 -3.25 4.86 -8.17
N GLN A 33 -2.28 4.32 -7.43
CA GLN A 33 -1.41 5.02 -6.47
C GLN A 33 -2.07 5.44 -5.16
N ASP A 34 -3.37 5.22 -4.97
CA ASP A 34 -3.99 5.51 -3.68
C ASP A 34 -3.49 4.57 -2.59
N ILE A 35 -3.30 5.15 -1.41
CA ILE A 35 -3.13 4.42 -0.17
C ILE A 35 -4.49 3.95 0.32
N VAL A 36 -4.60 2.64 0.54
CA VAL A 36 -5.86 1.98 0.87
C VAL A 36 -5.76 1.22 2.18
N ASN A 37 -6.91 0.94 2.77
CA ASN A 37 -7.06 0.01 3.88
C ASN A 37 -8.25 -0.92 3.62
N VAL A 38 -8.28 -2.06 4.34
CA VAL A 38 -9.43 -2.96 4.33
C VAL A 38 -10.67 -2.25 4.90
N THR A 39 -11.84 -2.54 4.32
CA THR A 39 -13.11 -2.08 4.87
C THR A 39 -13.68 -3.12 5.84
N ALA A 40 -14.89 -2.88 6.35
CA ALA A 40 -15.62 -3.87 7.14
C ALA A 40 -16.06 -5.09 6.31
N ASN A 41 -16.11 -4.97 4.97
CA ASN A 41 -16.47 -6.05 4.07
C ASN A 41 -15.24 -6.90 3.73
N ALA A 42 -15.36 -8.21 3.87
CA ALA A 42 -14.25 -9.13 3.56
C ALA A 42 -13.85 -9.03 2.08
N GLY A 43 -12.55 -8.88 1.83
CA GLY A 43 -12.00 -8.80 0.47
C GLY A 43 -12.18 -7.45 -0.22
N GLU A 44 -12.66 -6.42 0.48
CA GLU A 44 -12.83 -5.07 -0.04
C GLU A 44 -11.83 -4.08 0.58
N VAL A 45 -11.37 -3.13 -0.23
CA VAL A 45 -10.54 -2.00 0.18
C VAL A 45 -11.15 -0.67 -0.24
N ALA A 46 -10.88 0.34 0.57
CA ALA A 46 -11.17 1.74 0.28
C ALA A 46 -9.95 2.59 0.62
N ARG A 47 -9.93 3.87 0.21
CA ARG A 47 -8.92 4.82 0.65
C ARG A 47 -8.76 4.78 2.17
N ALA A 48 -7.53 4.77 2.65
CA ALA A 48 -7.28 4.81 4.07
C ALA A 48 -7.86 6.11 4.65
N ALA A 49 -8.74 5.99 5.64
CA ALA A 49 -9.36 7.13 6.29
C ALA A 49 -8.31 8.05 6.94
N ASP A 50 -8.68 9.30 7.14
CA ASP A 50 -7.76 10.28 7.72
C ASP A 50 -7.32 9.87 9.14
N GLY A 51 -6.00 9.78 9.36
CA GLY A 51 -5.43 9.35 10.63
C GLY A 51 -5.55 7.85 10.93
N ALA A 52 -6.00 7.04 9.97
CA ALA A 52 -6.11 5.60 10.13
C ALA A 52 -4.83 4.87 9.69
N ASN A 53 -4.73 3.61 10.15
CA ASN A 53 -3.78 2.64 9.58
C ASN A 53 -4.09 2.43 8.09
N TRP A 54 -3.09 1.94 7.37
CA TRP A 54 -3.18 1.64 5.95
C TRP A 54 -2.50 0.32 5.63
N LEU A 55 -2.95 -0.27 4.52
CA LEU A 55 -2.63 -1.64 4.13
C LEU A 55 -1.53 -1.72 3.09
N GLY A 56 -1.55 -0.79 2.14
CA GLY A 56 -0.71 -0.80 0.94
C GLY A 56 -1.13 0.25 -0.06
N GLN A 57 -0.48 0.23 -1.21
CA GLN A 57 -0.75 1.12 -2.34
C GLN A 57 -1.39 0.33 -3.49
N VAL A 58 -2.37 0.95 -4.15
CA VAL A 58 -2.96 0.40 -5.38
C VAL A 58 -1.96 0.51 -6.52
N ALA A 59 -1.51 -0.64 -7.04
CA ALA A 59 -0.59 -0.71 -8.17
C ALA A 59 -1.33 -0.80 -9.51
N HIS A 60 -2.49 -1.46 -9.53
CA HIS A 60 -3.31 -1.64 -10.72
C HIS A 60 -4.78 -1.67 -10.35
N LYS A 61 -5.66 -1.16 -11.24
CA LYS A 61 -7.11 -1.20 -11.09
C LYS A 61 -7.73 -1.71 -12.39
N ASP A 62 -8.47 -2.80 -12.28
CA ASP A 62 -9.26 -3.39 -13.35
C ASP A 62 -10.57 -2.64 -13.53
N ALA A 63 -11.12 -2.64 -14.75
CA ALA A 63 -12.37 -1.97 -15.08
C ALA A 63 -13.57 -2.49 -14.24
N ASP A 64 -13.51 -3.74 -13.79
CA ASP A 64 -14.57 -4.41 -13.03
C ASP A 64 -14.61 -4.04 -11.54
N GLY A 65 -13.82 -3.04 -11.12
CA GLY A 65 -13.79 -2.58 -9.73
C GLY A 65 -12.95 -3.45 -8.80
N TYR A 66 -11.98 -4.18 -9.36
CA TYR A 66 -10.94 -4.87 -8.61
C TYR A 66 -9.62 -4.13 -8.74
N ALA A 67 -8.77 -4.21 -7.72
CA ALA A 67 -7.46 -3.59 -7.74
C ALA A 67 -6.41 -4.45 -7.04
N THR A 68 -5.20 -4.43 -7.59
CA THR A 68 -4.04 -5.09 -6.99
C THR A 68 -3.35 -4.12 -6.04
N VAL A 69 -3.25 -4.51 -4.77
CA VAL A 69 -2.64 -3.73 -3.68
C VAL A 69 -1.29 -4.33 -3.33
N ARG A 70 -0.22 -3.54 -3.44
CA ARG A 70 1.13 -3.94 -3.06
C ARG A 70 1.46 -3.56 -1.63
N ARG A 71 2.22 -4.44 -0.97
CA ARG A 71 2.73 -4.27 0.41
C ARG A 71 4.23 -4.59 0.44
N GLY A 72 4.98 -3.93 1.30
CA GLY A 72 6.36 -4.32 1.63
C GLY A 72 7.46 -3.85 0.68
N GLU A 73 7.14 -3.17 -0.44
CA GLU A 73 8.14 -2.55 -1.32
C GLU A 73 8.34 -1.05 -0.98
N VAL A 74 9.43 -0.45 -1.48
CA VAL A 74 9.53 1.01 -1.56
C VAL A 74 8.43 1.49 -2.49
N MET A 75 7.52 2.31 -1.98
CA MET A 75 6.40 2.84 -2.74
C MET A 75 6.49 4.37 -2.84
N VAL A 76 5.91 4.92 -3.89
CA VAL A 76 5.82 6.37 -4.10
C VAL A 76 4.40 6.79 -3.75
N ALA A 77 4.22 7.32 -2.55
CA ALA A 77 2.92 7.78 -2.09
C ALA A 77 2.77 9.29 -2.29
N ARG A 78 1.55 9.75 -2.52
CA ARG A 78 1.26 11.18 -2.46
C ARG A 78 1.49 11.67 -1.03
N ARG A 79 2.28 12.73 -0.89
CA ARG A 79 2.61 13.37 0.38
C ARG A 79 1.60 14.48 0.67
N THR A 80 0.89 14.35 1.77
CA THR A 80 0.02 15.38 2.32
C THR A 80 0.58 15.84 3.67
N GLY A 81 0.82 17.15 3.80
CA GLY A 81 1.47 17.71 4.99
C GLY A 81 2.99 17.48 5.07
N ALA A 82 3.53 17.66 6.27
CA ALA A 82 4.96 17.64 6.54
C ALA A 82 5.46 16.22 6.87
N ILE A 83 5.89 15.49 5.86
CA ILE A 83 6.65 14.23 6.02
C ILE A 83 8.15 14.54 5.95
N SER A 84 8.94 13.97 6.86
CA SER A 84 10.40 14.14 6.94
C SER A 84 11.11 12.82 6.64
N LYS A 85 12.38 12.90 6.22
CA LYS A 85 13.21 11.71 6.00
C LYS A 85 13.48 10.98 7.32
N GLY A 86 13.65 9.65 7.25
CA GLY A 86 13.95 8.79 8.39
C GLY A 86 12.78 7.90 8.82
N LEU A 87 12.91 7.26 9.98
CA LEU A 87 11.84 6.42 10.54
C LEU A 87 10.72 7.32 11.07
N GLN A 88 9.54 7.20 10.50
CA GLN A 88 8.38 8.00 10.88
C GLN A 88 7.11 7.15 10.85
N LEU A 89 6.18 7.47 11.75
CA LEU A 89 4.84 6.88 11.75
C LEU A 89 3.97 7.63 10.75
N LEU A 90 3.43 6.92 9.76
CA LEU A 90 2.62 7.49 8.68
C LEU A 90 1.17 6.97 8.73
N THR A 91 0.22 7.85 8.46
CA THR A 91 -1.21 7.54 8.38
C THR A 91 -1.81 7.94 7.04
N GLY A 92 -2.97 7.37 6.71
CA GLY A 92 -3.77 7.82 5.57
C GLY A 92 -4.27 9.25 5.75
N ASP A 93 -4.44 9.96 4.63
CA ASP A 93 -4.97 11.33 4.58
C ASP A 93 -6.47 11.41 4.23
N GLY A 94 -7.16 10.27 4.08
CA GLY A 94 -8.56 10.18 3.64
C GLY A 94 -8.80 10.38 2.14
N SER A 95 -7.79 10.80 1.39
CA SER A 95 -7.89 11.14 -0.04
C SER A 95 -6.92 10.37 -0.93
N GLY A 96 -6.25 9.34 -0.40
CA GLY A 96 -5.34 8.44 -1.12
C GLY A 96 -3.85 8.70 -0.90
N GLY A 97 -3.47 9.68 -0.07
CA GLY A 97 -2.09 10.00 0.27
C GLY A 97 -1.71 9.61 1.70
N LEU A 98 -0.47 9.93 2.06
CA LEU A 98 0.09 9.76 3.39
C LEU A 98 0.39 11.11 4.03
N LYS A 99 0.21 11.15 5.34
CA LYS A 99 0.68 12.22 6.22
C LYS A 99 1.42 11.68 7.43
N ALA A 100 2.18 12.55 8.08
CA ALA A 100 2.74 12.28 9.40
C ALA A 100 1.62 11.98 10.40
N ALA A 101 1.74 10.89 11.16
CA ALA A 101 0.80 10.59 12.23
C ALA A 101 0.97 11.59 13.38
N ALA A 102 -0.14 12.18 13.83
CA ALA A 102 -0.20 12.98 15.06
C ALA A 102 -0.54 12.13 16.31
N SER A 103 -0.83 10.84 16.11
CA SER A 103 -1.25 9.88 17.14
C SER A 103 -0.37 8.62 17.07
N THR A 104 -0.65 7.63 17.91
CA THR A 104 0.02 6.31 17.90
C THR A 104 -0.53 5.34 16.86
N THR A 105 -1.60 5.73 16.16
CA THR A 105 -2.17 4.96 15.07
C THR A 105 -1.42 5.30 13.79
N GLY A 106 -0.90 4.29 13.09
CA GLY A 106 -0.24 4.43 11.81
C GLY A 106 0.62 3.21 11.48
N VAL A 107 1.37 3.31 10.40
CA VAL A 107 2.36 2.31 10.00
C VAL A 107 3.74 2.94 10.09
N TRP A 108 4.64 2.30 10.85
CA TRP A 108 6.03 2.70 10.90
C TRP A 108 6.67 2.48 9.53
N CYS A 109 7.26 3.54 8.98
CA CYS A 109 7.90 3.51 7.67
C CYS A 109 9.23 4.23 7.72
N PHE A 110 10.17 3.76 6.92
CA PHE A 110 11.36 4.53 6.58
C PHE A 110 11.05 5.41 5.37
N VAL A 111 11.10 6.72 5.57
CA VAL A 111 10.98 7.71 4.50
C VAL A 111 12.37 7.93 3.91
N VAL A 112 12.54 7.50 2.66
CA VAL A 112 13.81 7.61 1.92
C VAL A 112 14.02 9.04 1.42
N ASP A 113 12.99 9.61 0.79
CA ASP A 113 13.01 10.98 0.30
C ASP A 113 11.58 11.54 0.18
N THR A 114 11.49 12.86 0.10
CA THR A 114 10.25 13.58 -0.18
C THR A 114 10.49 14.63 -1.26
N TRP A 115 9.74 14.57 -2.34
CA TRP A 115 9.73 15.62 -3.37
C TRP A 115 8.57 16.57 -3.17
N THR A 116 8.89 17.82 -2.84
CA THR A 116 7.94 18.90 -2.60
C THR A 116 7.21 19.33 -3.87
N GLU A 117 7.92 19.36 -5.00
CA GLU A 117 7.40 19.85 -6.29
C GLU A 117 6.20 19.02 -6.78
N ASN A 118 6.29 17.70 -6.66
CA ASN A 118 5.25 16.76 -7.08
C ASN A 118 4.39 16.24 -5.92
N SER A 119 4.62 16.74 -4.70
CA SER A 119 3.99 16.24 -3.47
C SER A 119 4.05 14.71 -3.37
N GLN A 120 5.26 14.15 -3.48
CA GLN A 120 5.50 12.71 -3.42
C GLN A 120 6.46 12.37 -2.28
N THR A 121 6.29 11.18 -1.70
CA THR A 121 7.18 10.62 -0.69
C THR A 121 7.53 9.17 -1.03
N TYR A 122 8.80 8.82 -0.89
CA TYR A 122 9.31 7.48 -1.07
C TYR A 122 9.36 6.80 0.29
N VAL A 123 8.55 5.77 0.49
CA VAL A 123 8.41 5.11 1.78
C VAL A 123 8.58 3.62 1.65
N CYS A 124 9.31 3.01 2.57
CA CYS A 124 9.33 1.56 2.74
C CYS A 124 8.75 1.18 4.09
N TYR A 125 8.02 0.06 4.09
CA TYR A 125 7.51 -0.53 5.32
C TYR A 125 8.65 -0.85 6.26
N TYR A 126 8.49 -0.48 7.53
CA TYR A 126 9.34 -1.00 8.59
C TYR A 126 8.68 -2.24 9.19
N THR A 127 9.28 -3.40 8.94
CA THR A 127 8.99 -4.63 9.69
C THR A 127 10.14 -4.82 10.67
N ALA A 128 9.86 -4.66 11.97
CA ALA A 128 10.81 -4.97 13.05
C ALA A 128 11.06 -6.47 13.17
#